data_AF-A0A0Q6KH80-F1
#
_entry.id   AF-A0A0Q6KH80-F1
#
_cell.length_a   1.000
_cell.length_b   1.000
_cell.length_c   1.000
_cell.angle_alpha   90.00
_cell.angle_beta   90.00
_cell.angle_gamma   90.00
#
_symmetry.space_group_name_H-M   'P 1'
#
loop_
_entity.id
_entity.type
_entity.pdbx_description
1 polymer ?
#
loop_
_entity_poly.entity_id
_entity_poly.type
_entity_poly.pdbx_seq_one_letter_code
_entity_poly.pdbx_strand_id
1 'polypeptide(L)'
;MPTLQEFIHGRMKELASSEQLLRHQLKAIDAERTQLRAAAQAAGLHVELASEAEGPKTFGPFSVEAIEAEFMRLLGRLPSKRGIPEKTIKEAVIEVLEVIGGGLTASDILAAINAKFGTDYPRTSLSPQLSRLKSEGKLTREGNLWSLALDGPKTIEPDHQTSEGTNDRAQDTETNSATVEPVEEVAHENMKTRDIFN
;
A
#
# COMPACT_ATOMS: atom_id res chain seq x y z
N MET A 1 -9.38 -35.55 -0.27
CA MET A 1 -9.83 -34.16 -0.14
C MET A 1 -10.12 -33.93 1.34
N PRO A 2 -9.43 -33.00 2.03
CA PRO A 2 -9.75 -32.69 3.41
C PRO A 2 -11.18 -32.16 3.49
N THR A 3 -11.88 -32.46 4.58
CA THR A 3 -13.23 -31.91 4.80
C THR A 3 -13.14 -30.41 5.12
N LEU A 4 -14.23 -29.67 4.86
CA LEU A 4 -14.30 -28.25 5.24
C LEU A 4 -14.01 -28.06 6.75
N GLN A 5 -14.47 -29.00 7.58
CA GLN A 5 -14.24 -28.98 9.03
C GLN A 5 -12.76 -29.13 9.37
N GLU A 6 -12.04 -30.05 8.71
CA GLU A 6 -10.58 -30.22 8.89
C GLU A 6 -9.81 -28.98 8.45
N PHE A 7 -10.20 -28.37 7.33
CA PHE A 7 -9.59 -27.13 6.86
C PHE A 7 -9.77 -25.98 7.85
N ILE A 8 -10.98 -25.78 8.37
CA ILE A 8 -11.27 -24.72 9.36
C ILE A 8 -10.45 -24.94 10.64
N HIS A 9 -10.41 -26.17 11.17
CA HIS A 9 -9.62 -26.47 12.37
C HIS A 9 -8.12 -26.24 12.12
N GLY A 10 -7.61 -26.65 10.95
CA GLY A 10 -6.23 -26.39 10.55
C GLY A 10 -5.92 -24.90 10.51
N ARG A 11 -6.79 -24.10 9.88
CA ARG A 11 -6.62 -22.65 9.78
C ARG A 11 -6.68 -21.95 11.13
N MET A 12 -7.58 -22.38 12.02
CA MET A 12 -7.66 -21.83 13.38
C MET A 12 -6.38 -22.10 14.18
N LYS A 13 -5.83 -23.32 14.07
CA LYS A 13 -4.57 -23.68 14.75
C LYS A 13 -3.38 -22.89 14.20
N GLU A 14 -3.34 -22.69 12.88
CA GLU A 14 -2.33 -21.86 12.22
C GLU A 14 -2.40 -20.42 12.74
N LEU A 15 -3.59 -19.80 12.71
CA LEU A 15 -3.78 -18.43 13.20
C LEU A 15 -3.42 -18.27 14.68
N ALA A 16 -3.81 -19.22 15.53
CA ALA A 16 -3.42 -19.21 16.95
C ALA A 16 -1.90 -19.28 17.14
N SER A 17 -1.21 -20.08 16.32
CA SER A 17 0.25 -20.19 16.35
C SER A 17 0.92 -18.88 15.88
N SER A 18 0.41 -18.27 14.81
CA SER A 18 0.87 -16.97 14.34
C SER A 18 0.65 -15.87 15.37
N GLU A 19 -0.51 -15.84 16.04
CA GLU A 19 -0.80 -14.89 17.10
C GLU A 19 0.19 -15.03 18.26
N GLN A 20 0.45 -16.26 18.70
CA GLN A 20 1.41 -16.52 19.77
C GLN A 20 2.82 -16.06 19.40
N LEU A 21 3.25 -16.28 18.15
CA LEU A 21 4.54 -15.82 17.63
C LEU A 21 4.64 -14.29 17.66
N LEU A 22 3.62 -13.58 17.17
CA LEU A 22 3.60 -12.11 17.14
C LEU A 22 3.62 -11.52 18.55
N ARG A 23 2.87 -12.10 19.49
CA ARG A 23 2.90 -11.70 20.90
C ARG A 23 4.29 -11.86 21.52
N HIS A 24 4.99 -12.94 21.17
CA HIS A 24 6.37 -13.14 21.62
C HIS A 24 7.32 -12.08 21.03
N GLN A 25 7.20 -11.77 19.74
CA GLN A 25 8.00 -10.74 19.08
C GLN A 25 7.78 -9.35 19.70
N LEU A 26 6.52 -8.97 19.96
CA LEU A 26 6.20 -7.72 20.64
C LEU A 26 6.86 -7.64 22.01
N LYS A 27 6.75 -8.71 22.81
CA LYS A 27 7.38 -8.78 24.13
C LYS A 27 8.91 -8.64 24.06
N ALA A 28 9.55 -9.21 23.03
CA ALA A 28 10.98 -9.08 22.82
C ALA A 28 11.39 -7.64 22.46
N ILE A 29 10.65 -7.00 21.54
CA ILE A 29 10.86 -5.60 21.16
C ILE A 29 10.66 -4.67 22.37
N ASP A 30 9.65 -4.91 23.20
CA ASP A 30 9.41 -4.10 24.40
C ASP A 30 10.54 -4.23 25.43
N ALA A 31 11.09 -5.45 25.59
CA ALA A 31 12.25 -5.67 26.43
C ALA A 31 13.48 -4.93 25.90
N GLU A 32 13.73 -4.99 24.59
CA GLU A 32 14.82 -4.26 23.93
C GLU A 32 14.67 -2.74 24.09
N ARG A 33 13.48 -2.19 23.84
CA ARG A 33 13.17 -0.76 24.06
C ARG A 33 13.44 -0.33 25.50
N THR A 34 13.09 -1.18 26.47
CA THR A 34 13.33 -0.92 27.89
C THR A 34 14.83 -0.91 28.21
N GLN A 35 15.59 -1.84 27.64
CA GLN A 35 17.05 -1.87 27.79
C GLN A 35 17.71 -0.63 27.17
N LEU A 36 17.30 -0.25 25.96
CA LEU A 36 17.80 0.95 25.28
C LEU A 36 17.50 2.22 26.08
N ARG A 37 16.31 2.32 26.68
CA ARG A 37 15.95 3.45 27.56
C ARG A 37 16.84 3.52 28.79
N ALA A 38 17.07 2.39 29.46
CA ALA A 38 17.95 2.32 30.63
C ALA A 38 19.40 2.71 30.26
N ALA A 39 19.91 2.23 29.11
CA ALA A 39 21.23 2.58 28.61
C ALA A 39 21.35 4.08 28.27
N ALA A 40 20.34 4.66 27.62
CA ALA A 40 20.30 6.09 27.31
C ALA A 40 20.33 6.95 28.58
N GLN A 41 19.54 6.58 29.59
CA GLN A 41 19.54 7.25 30.89
C GLN A 41 20.91 7.16 31.58
N ALA A 42 21.54 5.99 31.58
CA ALA A 42 22.88 5.81 32.15
C ALA A 42 23.96 6.62 31.41
N ALA A 43 23.79 6.84 30.11
CA ALA A 43 24.68 7.66 29.29
C ALA A 43 24.43 9.17 29.41
N GLY A 44 23.41 9.61 30.17
CA GLY A 44 22.99 11.02 30.23
C GLY A 44 22.39 11.54 28.93
N LEU A 45 22.00 10.65 28.01
CA LEU A 45 21.31 11.00 26.79
C LEU A 45 19.81 11.14 27.10
N HIS A 46 19.32 12.38 27.03
CA HIS A 46 17.89 12.63 26.96
C HIS A 46 17.39 12.19 25.58
N VAL A 47 17.06 10.90 25.47
CA VAL A 47 16.24 10.42 24.36
C VAL A 47 14.84 10.92 24.65
N GLU A 48 14.44 12.02 24.00
CA GLU A 48 13.03 12.34 23.75
C GLU A 48 12.47 11.21 22.89
N LEU A 49 12.16 10.10 23.55
CA LEU A 49 11.16 9.18 23.04
C LEU A 49 9.93 10.06 22.86
N ALA A 50 9.43 10.14 21.63
CA ALA A 50 8.09 10.61 21.35
C ALA A 50 7.17 9.81 22.30
N SER A 51 6.87 10.44 23.43
CA SER A 51 6.30 9.82 24.60
C SER A 51 4.93 9.31 24.19
N GLU A 52 4.69 8.01 24.30
CA GLU A 52 3.33 7.45 24.16
C GLU A 52 2.37 8.01 25.25
N ALA A 53 2.88 8.76 26.25
CA ALA A 53 2.08 9.48 27.24
C ALA A 53 1.77 10.93 26.83
N GLU A 54 2.45 11.49 25.83
CA GLU A 54 1.91 12.53 24.97
C GLU A 54 1.35 11.78 23.76
N GLY A 55 0.18 11.15 23.93
CA GLY A 55 -0.57 10.60 22.80
C GLY A 55 -0.46 11.59 21.64
N PRO A 56 -0.10 11.11 20.43
CA PRO A 56 0.43 11.92 19.33
C PRO A 56 -0.29 13.24 19.34
N LYS A 57 0.38 14.39 19.62
CA LYS A 57 -0.24 15.74 19.70
C LYS A 57 -1.48 15.68 18.88
N THR A 58 -2.61 15.52 19.57
CA THR A 58 -3.82 15.08 18.91
C THR A 58 -4.12 16.18 17.92
N PHE A 59 -3.85 15.93 16.64
CA PHE A 59 -4.65 16.50 15.59
C PHE A 59 -6.06 15.93 15.80
N GLY A 60 -6.72 16.39 16.87
CA GLY A 60 -7.97 15.88 17.40
C GLY A 60 -8.03 14.35 17.57
N PRO A 61 -9.19 13.84 17.98
CA PRO A 61 -9.60 12.54 17.50
C PRO A 61 -9.77 12.71 15.99
N PHE A 62 -8.81 12.28 15.19
CA PHE A 62 -9.12 11.91 13.82
C PHE A 62 -9.95 10.61 13.85
N SER A 63 -11.16 10.70 14.42
CA SER A 63 -12.30 9.92 13.95
C SER A 63 -12.26 9.98 12.42
N VAL A 64 -12.66 8.92 11.74
CA VAL A 64 -12.93 9.00 10.29
C VAL A 64 -13.77 10.25 10.00
N GLU A 65 -14.69 10.63 10.90
CA GLU A 65 -15.52 11.83 10.84
C GLU A 65 -14.74 13.15 11.01
N ALA A 66 -13.62 13.15 11.72
CA ALA A 66 -12.81 14.34 11.94
C ALA A 66 -11.72 14.52 10.87
N ILE A 67 -11.20 13.41 10.30
CA ILE A 67 -10.44 13.47 9.04
C ILE A 67 -11.39 13.95 7.96
N GLU A 68 -12.58 13.36 7.85
CA GLU A 68 -13.64 13.83 6.96
C GLU A 68 -13.98 15.30 7.24
N ALA A 69 -14.11 15.74 8.48
CA ALA A 69 -14.45 17.14 8.79
C ALA A 69 -13.32 18.11 8.44
N GLU A 70 -12.06 17.77 8.72
CA GLU A 70 -10.92 18.63 8.36
C GLU A 70 -10.70 18.63 6.84
N PHE A 71 -10.84 17.47 6.21
CA PHE A 71 -10.81 17.27 4.76
C PHE A 71 -11.94 18.05 4.07
N MET A 72 -13.18 17.98 4.58
CA MET A 72 -14.34 18.75 4.14
C MET A 72 -14.17 20.25 4.38
N ARG A 73 -13.44 20.65 5.43
CA ARG A 73 -13.13 22.06 5.70
C ARG A 73 -12.06 22.60 4.74
N LEU A 74 -11.08 21.79 4.37
CA LEU A 74 -10.07 22.13 3.36
C LEU A 74 -10.70 22.23 1.97
N LEU A 75 -11.61 21.31 1.64
CA LEU A 75 -12.29 21.25 0.35
C LEU A 75 -13.49 22.20 0.22
N GLY A 76 -14.17 22.51 1.33
CA GLY A 76 -15.34 23.39 1.37
C GLY A 76 -15.02 24.88 1.20
N ARG A 77 -13.73 25.28 1.20
CA ARG A 77 -13.28 26.64 0.87
C ARG A 77 -13.04 26.86 -0.62
N LEU A 78 -13.11 25.82 -1.45
CA LEU A 78 -13.08 25.99 -2.89
C LEU A 78 -14.45 26.50 -3.37
N PRO A 79 -14.50 27.49 -4.28
CA PRO A 79 -15.75 28.05 -4.77
C PRO A 79 -16.58 26.95 -5.44
N SER A 80 -17.56 26.45 -4.70
CA SER A 80 -18.62 25.59 -5.22
C SER A 80 -19.51 26.42 -6.15
N LYS A 81 -19.88 25.80 -7.28
CA LYS A 81 -20.70 26.31 -8.39
C LYS A 81 -19.98 27.17 -9.44
N ARG A 82 -19.46 26.48 -10.47
CA ARG A 82 -19.92 26.64 -11.86
C ARG A 82 -20.11 25.24 -12.45
N GLY A 83 -21.15 25.06 -13.28
CA GLY A 83 -21.73 23.78 -13.68
C GLY A 83 -20.70 22.68 -13.99
N ILE A 84 -20.96 21.48 -13.47
CA ILE A 84 -20.09 20.31 -13.52
C ILE A 84 -20.02 19.80 -14.98
N PRO A 85 -18.91 19.97 -15.71
CA PRO A 85 -18.48 18.89 -16.57
C PRO A 85 -18.20 17.70 -15.64
N GLU A 86 -18.79 16.54 -15.89
CA GLU A 86 -18.52 15.31 -15.14
C GLU A 86 -17.00 15.06 -15.18
N LYS A 87 -16.28 15.53 -14.15
CA LYS A 87 -14.85 15.30 -14.05
C LYS A 87 -14.66 13.79 -14.04
N THR A 88 -13.80 13.32 -14.93
CA THR A 88 -13.56 11.88 -15.02
C THR A 88 -12.87 11.43 -13.73
N ILE A 89 -13.08 10.18 -13.32
CA ILE A 89 -12.44 9.60 -12.12
C ILE A 89 -10.92 9.87 -12.12
N LYS A 90 -10.30 9.90 -13.30
CA LYS A 90 -8.88 10.20 -13.48
C LYS A 90 -8.50 11.60 -12.98
N GLU A 91 -9.26 12.63 -13.37
CA GLU A 91 -9.00 14.02 -13.00
C GLU A 91 -9.21 14.23 -11.50
N ALA A 92 -10.26 13.61 -10.95
CA ALA A 92 -10.57 13.65 -9.53
C ALA A 92 -9.43 13.07 -8.67
N VAL A 93 -8.82 11.95 -9.10
CA VAL A 93 -7.66 11.35 -8.42
C VAL A 93 -6.48 12.31 -8.36
N ILE A 94 -6.12 12.93 -9.49
CA ILE A 94 -4.98 13.84 -9.57
C ILE A 94 -5.21 15.04 -8.66
N GLU A 95 -6.41 15.63 -8.71
CA GLU A 95 -6.76 16.80 -7.91
C GLU A 95 -6.74 16.52 -6.39
N VAL A 96 -7.15 15.32 -5.97
CA VAL A 96 -7.07 14.91 -4.56
C VAL A 96 -5.62 14.77 -4.10
N LEU A 97 -4.78 14.11 -4.90
CA LEU A 97 -3.37 13.91 -4.56
C LEU A 97 -2.57 15.23 -4.59
N GLU A 98 -2.97 16.17 -5.45
CA GLU A 98 -2.36 17.51 -5.53
C GLU A 98 -2.63 18.34 -4.27
N VAL A 99 -3.85 18.27 -3.72
CA VAL A 99 -4.22 18.99 -2.49
C VAL A 99 -3.50 18.43 -1.26
N ILE A 100 -3.31 17.12 -1.20
CA ILE A 100 -2.71 16.45 -0.02
C ILE A 100 -1.18 16.51 -0.09
N GLY A 101 -0.59 16.45 -1.29
CA GLY A 101 0.85 16.49 -1.48
C GLY A 101 1.61 15.24 -0.98
N GLY A 102 0.89 14.19 -0.57
CA GLY A 102 1.43 12.96 -0.03
C GLY A 102 0.85 11.70 -0.69
N GLY A 103 1.48 10.56 -0.46
CA GLY A 103 0.98 9.27 -0.95
C GLY A 103 -0.27 8.81 -0.18
N LEU A 104 -1.31 8.39 -0.89
CA LEU A 104 -2.53 7.83 -0.30
C LEU A 104 -2.77 6.38 -0.73
N THR A 105 -3.48 5.62 0.10
CA THR A 105 -3.98 4.32 -0.35
C THR A 105 -5.12 4.49 -1.35
N ALA A 106 -5.37 3.45 -2.17
CA ALA A 106 -6.50 3.46 -3.09
C ALA A 106 -7.85 3.66 -2.38
N SER A 107 -8.02 3.12 -1.17
CA SER A 107 -9.25 3.29 -0.40
C SER A 107 -9.43 4.75 0.05
N ASP A 108 -8.34 5.40 0.51
CA ASP A 108 -8.38 6.78 0.99
C ASP A 108 -8.62 7.77 -0.16
N ILE A 109 -8.03 7.51 -1.34
CA ILE A 109 -8.29 8.29 -2.55
C ILE A 109 -9.78 8.25 -2.91
N LEU A 110 -10.40 7.07 -2.86
CA LEU A 110 -11.82 6.94 -3.17
C LEU A 110 -12.69 7.72 -2.18
N ALA A 111 -12.42 7.57 -0.88
CA ALA A 111 -13.15 8.29 0.16
C ALA A 111 -13.03 9.81 -0.04
N ALA A 112 -11.82 10.29 -0.32
CA ALA A 112 -11.54 11.68 -0.60
C ALA A 112 -12.28 12.22 -1.84
N ILE A 113 -12.33 11.45 -2.94
CA ILE A 113 -13.07 11.81 -4.15
C ILE A 113 -14.57 11.91 -3.84
N ASN A 114 -15.13 10.89 -3.20
CA ASN A 114 -16.57 10.85 -2.91
C ASN A 114 -16.97 11.99 -1.97
N ALA A 115 -16.14 12.30 -0.96
CA ALA A 115 -16.34 13.45 -0.08
C ALA A 115 -16.28 14.79 -0.83
N LYS A 116 -15.31 14.96 -1.75
CA LYS A 116 -15.11 16.21 -2.48
C LYS A 116 -16.19 16.50 -3.52
N PHE A 117 -16.56 15.49 -4.30
CA PHE A 117 -17.42 15.66 -5.46
C PHE A 117 -18.88 15.28 -5.18
N GLY A 118 -19.18 14.73 -4.01
CA GLY A 118 -20.53 14.26 -3.65
C GLY A 118 -21.02 13.12 -4.53
N THR A 119 -20.08 12.39 -5.15
CA THR A 119 -20.32 11.25 -6.03
C THR A 119 -20.10 9.95 -5.28
N ASP A 120 -20.78 8.87 -5.68
CA ASP A 120 -20.55 7.52 -5.14
C ASP A 120 -19.88 6.63 -6.19
N TYR A 121 -18.56 6.75 -6.32
CA TYR A 121 -17.82 5.91 -7.27
C TYR A 121 -17.61 4.49 -6.72
N PRO A 122 -17.84 3.45 -7.53
CA PRO A 122 -17.65 2.08 -7.07
C PRO A 122 -16.16 1.76 -6.91
N ARG A 123 -15.79 1.10 -5.80
CA ARG A 123 -14.41 0.71 -5.47
C ARG A 123 -13.70 -0.09 -6.56
N THR A 124 -14.45 -0.88 -7.32
CA THR A 124 -13.95 -1.70 -8.44
C THR A 124 -13.44 -0.87 -9.61
N SER A 125 -13.89 0.38 -9.76
CA SER A 125 -13.51 1.27 -10.86
C SER A 125 -12.17 1.99 -10.63
N LEU A 126 -11.68 2.06 -9.39
CA LEU A 126 -10.50 2.87 -9.05
C LEU A 126 -9.17 2.18 -9.40
N SER A 127 -9.00 0.91 -9.05
CA SER A 127 -7.73 0.18 -9.29
C SER A 127 -7.32 0.12 -10.77
N PRO A 128 -8.23 -0.11 -11.73
CA PRO A 128 -7.91 -0.02 -13.15
C PRO A 128 -7.45 1.39 -13.56
N GLN A 129 -8.07 2.45 -13.02
CA GLN A 129 -7.74 3.83 -13.37
C GLN A 129 -6.39 4.27 -12.78
N LEU A 130 -6.08 3.90 -11.54
CA LEU A 130 -4.77 4.15 -10.92
C LEU A 130 -3.64 3.48 -11.70
N SER A 131 -3.88 2.26 -12.18
CA SER A 131 -2.91 1.53 -13.00
C SER A 131 -2.67 2.23 -14.34
N ARG A 132 -3.72 2.75 -14.98
CA ARG A 132 -3.61 3.56 -16.21
C ARG A 132 -2.84 4.86 -15.98
N LEU A 133 -3.16 5.58 -14.91
CA LEU A 133 -2.45 6.82 -14.54
C LEU A 133 -0.98 6.57 -14.22
N LYS A 134 -0.64 5.39 -13.67
CA LYS A 134 0.74 4.95 -13.50
C LYS A 134 1.44 4.75 -14.84
N SER A 135 0.82 4.01 -15.77
CA SER A 135 1.39 3.79 -17.10
C SER A 135 1.51 5.08 -17.92
N GLU A 136 0.63 6.05 -17.68
CA GLU A 136 0.71 7.41 -18.24
C GLU A 136 1.82 8.26 -17.57
N GLY A 137 2.52 7.76 -16.55
CA GLY A 137 3.58 8.49 -15.84
C GLY A 137 3.09 9.61 -14.92
N LYS A 138 1.78 9.71 -14.67
CA LYS A 138 1.19 10.76 -13.81
C LYS A 138 1.25 10.42 -12.34
N LEU A 139 1.19 9.13 -12.01
CA LEU A 139 1.26 8.63 -10.65
C LEU A 139 2.42 7.66 -10.47
N THR A 140 3.02 7.69 -9.29
CA THR A 140 3.95 6.67 -8.81
C THR A 140 3.27 5.84 -7.73
N ARG A 141 3.77 4.61 -7.53
CA ARG A 141 3.27 3.72 -6.49
C ARG A 141 4.44 3.20 -5.66
N GLU A 142 4.40 3.48 -4.37
CA GLU A 142 5.36 3.03 -3.38
C GLU A 142 4.64 2.09 -2.40
N GLY A 143 4.84 0.78 -2.57
CA GLY A 143 4.09 -0.23 -1.83
C GLY A 143 2.58 -0.16 -2.13
N ASN A 144 1.81 0.34 -1.15
CA ASN A 144 0.35 0.53 -1.23
C ASN A 144 -0.08 2.00 -1.36
N LEU A 145 0.89 2.92 -1.36
CA LEU A 145 0.65 4.35 -1.48
C LEU A 145 0.81 4.80 -2.92
N TRP A 146 -0.10 5.66 -3.35
CA TRP A 146 -0.13 6.30 -4.65
C TRP A 146 0.12 7.79 -4.45
N SER A 147 1.12 8.32 -5.14
CA SER A 147 1.51 9.73 -5.09
C SER A 147 1.64 10.28 -6.51
N LEU A 148 1.62 11.62 -6.63
CA LEU A 148 1.95 12.28 -7.89
C LEU A 148 3.41 12.01 -8.24
N ALA A 149 3.68 11.74 -9.51
CA ALA A 149 5.06 11.66 -9.98
C ALA A 149 5.72 13.04 -9.84
N LEU A 150 6.81 13.14 -9.08
CA LEU A 150 7.57 14.40 -8.92
C LEU A 150 8.10 14.93 -10.26
N ASP A 151 8.38 14.04 -11.21
CA ASP A 151 8.89 14.34 -12.55
C ASP A 151 7.82 14.08 -13.62
N GLY A 152 6.61 14.60 -13.44
CA GLY A 152 5.63 14.60 -14.53
C GLY A 152 6.21 15.36 -15.72
N PRO A 153 6.34 14.76 -16.93
CA PRO A 153 6.64 15.53 -18.12
C PRO A 153 5.53 16.57 -18.26
N LYS A 154 5.89 17.87 -18.13
CA LYS A 154 5.02 18.96 -18.56
C LYS A 154 4.54 18.59 -19.96
N THR A 155 3.23 18.45 -20.10
CA THR A 155 2.48 18.28 -21.34
C THR A 155 3.23 18.89 -22.53
N ILE A 156 3.99 18.06 -23.24
CA ILE A 156 4.29 18.30 -24.65
C ILE A 156 3.04 17.74 -25.32
N GLU A 157 2.20 18.63 -25.83
CA GLU A 157 1.02 18.22 -26.59
C GLU A 157 1.48 17.22 -27.67
N PRO A 158 0.84 16.04 -27.78
CA PRO A 158 1.16 15.12 -28.85
C PRO A 158 0.72 15.79 -30.16
N ASP A 159 1.69 16.34 -30.88
CA ASP A 159 1.53 16.79 -32.25
C ASP A 159 1.01 15.59 -33.04
N HIS A 160 -0.24 15.70 -33.48
CA HIS A 160 -0.91 14.74 -34.33
C HIS A 160 -0.18 14.72 -35.68
N GLN A 161 0.89 13.93 -35.78
CA GLN A 161 1.31 13.38 -37.07
C GLN A 161 0.66 12.01 -37.23
N THR A 162 -0.50 12.05 -37.88
CA THR A 162 -1.03 10.94 -38.65
C THR A 162 0.04 10.47 -39.64
N SER A 163 0.67 9.33 -39.36
CA SER A 163 1.27 8.51 -40.41
C SER A 163 0.41 7.26 -40.58
N GLU A 164 -0.44 7.31 -41.60
CA GLU A 164 -0.86 6.13 -42.34
C GLU A 164 0.37 5.28 -42.66
N GLY A 165 0.31 4.01 -42.31
CA GLY A 165 1.42 3.08 -42.48
C GLY A 165 0.92 1.64 -42.44
N THR A 166 0.08 1.31 -43.41
CA THR A 166 -0.29 -0.04 -43.83
C THR A 166 0.95 -0.93 -43.86
N ASN A 167 0.95 -2.03 -43.10
CA ASN A 167 1.73 -3.21 -43.50
C ASN A 167 1.11 -4.49 -42.96
N ASP A 168 0.33 -5.13 -43.83
CA ASP A 168 0.18 -6.56 -43.89
C ASP A 168 1.55 -7.23 -43.96
N ARG A 169 1.92 -8.10 -43.01
CA ARG A 169 2.67 -9.33 -43.35
C ARG A 169 2.70 -10.36 -42.22
N ALA A 170 1.91 -11.42 -42.45
CA ALA A 170 2.21 -12.84 -42.31
C ALA A 170 3.31 -13.32 -41.34
N GLN A 171 2.92 -14.32 -40.54
CA GLN A 171 3.66 -15.60 -40.31
C GLN A 171 4.98 -15.52 -39.52
N ASP A 172 5.41 -16.45 -38.67
CA ASP A 172 5.05 -17.84 -38.38
C ASP A 172 5.46 -18.18 -36.93
N THR A 173 5.00 -19.36 -36.52
CA THR A 173 5.37 -20.19 -35.37
C THR A 173 6.86 -20.20 -34.98
N GLU A 174 7.14 -20.27 -33.67
CA GLU A 174 8.16 -21.20 -33.16
C GLU A 174 7.96 -21.52 -31.67
N THR A 175 7.57 -22.77 -31.44
CA THR A 175 7.66 -23.56 -30.22
C THR A 175 9.08 -23.59 -29.67
N ASN A 176 9.27 -23.22 -28.41
CA ASN A 176 10.44 -23.65 -27.64
C ASN A 176 9.99 -24.52 -26.46
N SER A 177 10.06 -25.84 -26.70
CA SER A 177 10.17 -26.87 -25.69
C SER A 177 11.50 -26.71 -24.96
N ALA A 178 11.47 -26.32 -23.68
CA ALA A 178 12.59 -26.47 -22.78
C ALA A 178 12.24 -27.53 -21.74
N THR A 179 12.65 -28.75 -22.04
CA THR A 179 12.85 -29.86 -21.11
C THR A 179 13.68 -29.38 -19.93
N VAL A 180 13.13 -29.39 -18.72
CA VAL A 180 13.89 -29.21 -17.48
C VAL A 180 13.81 -30.53 -16.71
N GLU A 181 14.96 -31.16 -16.58
CA GLU A 181 15.17 -32.39 -15.82
C GLU A 181 14.95 -32.17 -14.31
N PRO A 182 14.48 -33.20 -13.57
CA PRO A 182 14.34 -33.13 -12.12
C PRO A 182 15.70 -33.26 -11.43
N VAL A 183 16.09 -32.23 -10.68
CA VAL A 183 17.29 -32.23 -9.83
C VAL A 183 17.04 -33.08 -8.57
N GLU A 184 18.01 -33.95 -8.31
CA GLU A 184 18.07 -34.96 -7.27
C GLU A 184 17.86 -34.44 -5.84
N GLU A 185 17.15 -35.26 -5.10
CA GLU A 185 16.89 -35.24 -3.66
C GLU A 185 18.17 -35.57 -2.88
N VAL A 186 18.80 -34.55 -2.27
CA VAL A 186 19.93 -34.75 -1.35
C VAL A 186 19.40 -34.82 0.07
N ALA A 187 19.37 -36.04 0.61
CA ALA A 187 19.11 -36.33 2.01
C ALA A 187 20.21 -35.74 2.91
N HIS A 188 19.87 -34.71 3.69
CA HIS A 188 20.74 -34.22 4.75
C HIS A 188 20.37 -34.85 6.10
N GLU A 189 21.24 -35.81 6.44
CA GLU A 189 21.65 -36.32 7.74
C GLU A 189 21.42 -35.36 8.92
N ASN A 190 20.45 -35.66 9.80
CA ASN A 190 20.29 -34.97 11.07
C ASN A 190 21.21 -35.59 12.14
N MET A 191 22.22 -34.81 12.52
CA MET A 191 23.12 -35.08 13.64
C MET A 191 22.36 -35.16 14.96
N LYS A 192 22.58 -36.28 15.64
CA LYS A 192 22.18 -36.61 17.01
C LYS A 192 23.02 -35.80 17.99
N THR A 193 22.50 -34.68 18.48
CA THR A 193 23.13 -33.91 19.55
C THR A 193 22.94 -34.63 20.89
N ARG A 194 24.07 -34.90 21.54
CA ARG A 194 24.23 -35.58 22.82
C ARG A 194 23.62 -34.76 23.97
N ASP A 195 22.87 -35.45 24.83
CA ASP A 195 22.62 -35.06 26.21
C ASP A 195 23.95 -34.98 26.98
N ILE A 196 24.23 -33.80 27.55
CA ILE A 196 25.20 -33.62 28.64
C ILE A 196 24.60 -32.62 29.63
N PHE A 197 23.98 -33.14 30.69
CA PHE A 197 23.92 -32.48 31.99
C PHE A 197 23.95 -33.57 33.06
N ASN A 198 25.13 -33.74 33.67
CA ASN A 198 25.32 -34.11 35.07
C ASN A 198 26.67 -33.56 35.51
#